data_AF-A0A534N904-F1
#
_entry.id   AF-A0A534N904-F1
#
_cell.length_a   1.000
_cell.length_b   1.000
_cell.length_c   1.000
_cell.angle_alpha   90.00
_cell.angle_beta   90.00
_cell.angle_gamma   90.00
#
_symmetry.space_group_name_H-M   'P 1'
#
loop_
_entity.id
_entity.type
_entity.pdbx_description
1 polymer ?
#
loop_
_entity_poly.entity_id
_entity_poly.type
_entity_poly.pdbx_seq_one_letter_code
_entity_poly.pdbx_strand_id
1 'polypeptide(L)'
;SWLMFFRRFPAFKTDIVPEIQGPWVGYSQGPSVMQSDYPGLGFWPGDARHWWRKPRSRGPTKTQLRLPGYLRVNPFPSPSIVHFEWYVPVDESHHRYFQFSVRWTSGLAAWRFRLAYWLWWRWLAHVQFNGQDAWMVRLMEPFYSEEGGWQRERLFRPDVGLTAWRTHCHERAREVQKGWTRLQQKGGAGRFLSR
;
A
#
# COMPACT_ATOMS: atom_id res chain seq x y z
N SER A 1 8.61 -13.47 -3.94
CA SER A 1 9.61 -13.08 -4.97
C SER A 1 11.00 -13.56 -4.54
N TRP A 2 11.68 -14.38 -5.34
CA TRP A 2 13.01 -14.96 -5.04
C TRP A 2 14.09 -13.90 -4.70
N LEU A 3 13.91 -12.66 -5.18
CA LEU A 3 14.76 -11.52 -4.82
C LEU A 3 14.72 -11.16 -3.32
N MET A 4 13.68 -11.57 -2.58
CA MET A 4 13.62 -11.37 -1.12
C MET A 4 14.59 -12.29 -0.37
N PHE A 5 15.00 -13.43 -0.94
CA PHE A 5 15.88 -14.40 -0.29
C PHE A 5 17.31 -13.87 -0.07
N PHE A 6 17.75 -12.97 -0.95
CA PHE A 6 19.05 -12.30 -0.88
C PHE A 6 19.01 -10.94 -0.19
N ARG A 7 17.85 -10.54 0.34
CA ARG A 7 17.67 -9.26 1.01
C ARG A 7 17.85 -9.41 2.52
N ARG A 8 18.64 -8.51 3.08
CA ARG A 8 18.72 -8.29 4.52
C ARG A 8 17.60 -7.34 4.93
N PHE A 9 16.75 -7.79 5.84
CA PHE A 9 15.66 -6.99 6.40
C PHE A 9 16.13 -6.30 7.69
N PRO A 10 15.68 -5.07 7.96
CA PRO A 10 16.02 -4.41 9.21
C PRO A 10 15.28 -5.04 10.39
N ALA A 11 15.84 -4.90 11.59
CA ALA A 11 15.20 -5.24 12.85
C ALA A 11 13.95 -4.36 13.05
N PHE A 12 14.15 -3.04 12.93
CA PHE A 12 13.07 -2.05 12.99
C PHE A 12 13.46 -0.75 12.30
N LYS A 13 12.46 0.12 12.12
CA LYS A 13 12.62 1.48 11.61
C LYS A 13 12.51 2.48 12.75
N THR A 14 13.36 3.49 12.77
CA THR A 14 13.26 4.60 13.72
C THR A 14 12.51 5.79 13.12
N ASP A 15 12.11 6.72 13.97
CA ASP A 15 11.69 8.08 13.59
C ASP A 15 10.62 8.08 12.49
N ILE A 16 9.58 7.27 12.68
CA ILE A 16 8.44 7.27 11.79
C ILE A 16 7.61 8.50 12.16
N VAL A 17 7.61 9.49 11.28
CA VAL A 17 6.93 10.77 11.49
C VAL A 17 5.97 11.01 10.33
N PRO A 18 4.71 11.39 10.58
CA PRO A 18 3.77 11.69 9.52
C PRO A 18 4.25 12.92 8.74
N GLU A 19 4.09 12.87 7.43
CA GLU A 19 4.54 13.91 6.51
C GLU A 19 3.35 14.37 5.66
N ILE A 20 2.82 15.56 5.95
CA ILE A 20 1.74 16.18 5.17
C ILE A 20 2.33 17.25 4.27
N GLN A 21 2.37 16.99 2.96
CA GLN A 21 2.87 17.92 1.95
C GLN A 21 1.72 18.34 1.03
N GLY A 22 1.13 19.50 1.33
CA GLY A 22 -0.04 20.01 0.62
C GLY A 22 -1.19 19.01 0.69
N PRO A 23 -1.66 18.45 -0.45
CA PRO A 23 -2.74 17.48 -0.42
C PRO A 23 -2.28 16.06 -0.05
N TRP A 24 -0.98 15.78 -0.04
CA TRP A 24 -0.44 14.44 0.15
C TRP A 24 -0.12 14.14 1.61
N VAL A 25 -0.49 12.95 2.07
CA VAL A 25 -0.17 12.41 3.39
C VAL A 25 0.73 11.20 3.20
N GLY A 26 1.92 11.23 3.78
CA GLY A 26 2.81 10.09 3.86
C GLY A 26 3.46 10.02 5.23
N TYR A 27 4.62 9.39 5.28
CA TYR A 27 5.48 9.41 6.45
C TYR A 27 6.94 9.37 6.01
N SER A 28 7.79 10.01 6.79
CA SER A 28 9.24 9.82 6.72
C SER A 28 9.65 8.72 7.70
N GLN A 29 10.75 8.03 7.39
CA GLN A 29 11.38 7.08 8.30
C GLN A 29 12.82 7.49 8.51
N GLY A 30 13.29 7.37 9.74
CA GLY A 30 14.70 7.46 10.07
C GLY A 30 15.52 6.27 9.52
N PRO A 31 16.82 6.23 9.84
CA PRO A 31 17.69 5.12 9.50
C PRO A 31 17.12 3.78 9.97
N SER A 32 17.39 2.72 9.23
CA SER A 32 16.94 1.38 9.61
C SER A 32 17.94 0.78 10.58
N VAL A 33 17.47 0.31 11.73
CA VAL A 33 18.29 -0.47 12.65
C VAL A 33 18.36 -1.88 12.11
N MET A 34 19.55 -2.29 11.66
CA MET A 34 19.72 -3.57 10.98
C MET A 34 19.81 -4.75 11.95
N GLN A 35 20.10 -4.52 13.22
CA GLN A 35 20.14 -5.54 14.27
C GLN A 35 19.90 -4.89 15.63
N SER A 36 19.16 -5.56 16.51
CA SER A 36 18.93 -5.12 17.89
C SER A 36 18.79 -6.33 18.80
N ASP A 37 19.11 -6.16 20.08
CA ASP A 37 18.77 -7.13 21.11
C ASP A 37 17.32 -6.95 21.54
N TYR A 38 16.59 -8.05 21.65
CA TYR A 38 15.19 -8.09 22.06
C TYR A 38 15.08 -8.94 23.32
N PRO A 39 14.62 -8.39 24.45
CA PRO A 39 14.50 -9.15 25.70
C PRO A 39 13.71 -10.45 25.50
N GLY A 40 14.31 -11.58 25.88
CA GLY A 40 13.73 -12.93 25.72
C GLY A 40 13.87 -13.56 24.32
N LEU A 41 14.21 -12.78 23.29
CA LEU A 41 14.40 -13.25 21.90
C LEU A 41 15.87 -13.20 21.45
N GLY A 42 16.69 -12.36 22.09
CA GLY A 42 18.09 -12.14 21.74
C GLY A 42 18.28 -11.22 20.52
N PHE A 43 19.48 -11.23 19.93
CA PHE A 43 19.80 -10.41 18.77
C PHE A 43 19.03 -10.82 17.53
N TRP A 44 18.22 -9.89 17.02
CA TRP A 44 17.44 -10.05 15.80
C TRP A 44 17.64 -8.87 14.82
N PRO A 45 17.73 -9.13 13.51
CA PRO A 45 17.86 -10.44 12.87
C PRO A 45 19.23 -11.06 13.16
N GLY A 46 19.29 -12.40 13.14
CA GLY A 46 20.51 -13.19 13.34
C GLY A 46 21.47 -13.12 12.15
N ASP A 47 21.85 -11.91 11.73
CA ASP A 47 22.46 -11.63 10.44
C ASP A 47 23.90 -12.12 10.30
N ALA A 48 24.57 -12.47 11.40
CA ALA A 48 25.88 -13.13 11.37
C ALA A 48 25.87 -14.43 10.53
N ARG A 49 24.70 -15.10 10.40
CA ARG A 49 24.55 -16.35 9.65
C ARG A 49 24.29 -16.15 8.16
N HIS A 50 24.00 -14.93 7.70
CA HIS A 50 23.56 -14.66 6.32
C HIS A 50 24.37 -13.54 5.66
N TRP A 51 25.71 -13.66 5.68
CA TRP A 51 26.65 -12.68 5.13
C TRP A 51 26.44 -12.37 3.64
N TRP A 52 25.84 -13.29 2.88
CA TRP A 52 25.53 -13.11 1.46
C TRP A 52 24.27 -12.25 1.20
N ARG A 53 23.47 -11.95 2.23
CA ARG A 53 22.29 -11.09 2.08
C ARG A 53 22.71 -9.63 2.11
N LYS A 54 22.33 -8.88 1.07
CA LYS A 54 22.65 -7.45 0.97
C LYS A 54 21.51 -6.60 1.51
N PRO A 55 21.80 -5.50 2.24
CA PRO A 55 20.78 -4.53 2.58
C PRO A 55 20.25 -3.89 1.30
N ARG A 56 19.05 -3.30 1.39
CA ARG A 56 18.48 -2.56 0.27
C ARG A 56 19.37 -1.35 -0.04
N SER A 57 20.05 -1.40 -1.19
CA SER A 57 20.95 -0.33 -1.65
C SER A 57 20.21 0.91 -2.20
N ARG A 58 18.91 0.81 -2.51
CA ARG A 58 18.12 1.91 -3.09
C ARG A 58 17.31 2.64 -2.02
N GLY A 59 17.18 3.96 -2.20
CA GLY A 59 16.37 4.85 -1.35
C GLY A 59 14.95 4.33 -1.10
N PRO A 60 14.30 4.77 -0.01
CA PRO A 60 13.01 4.23 0.40
C PRO A 60 11.96 4.45 -0.70
N THR A 61 11.10 3.44 -0.89
CA THR A 61 9.89 3.61 -1.69
C THR A 61 8.98 4.53 -0.90
N LYS A 62 8.60 5.66 -1.48
CA LYS A 62 7.69 6.63 -0.85
C LYS A 62 6.26 6.21 -1.14
N THR A 63 5.49 6.07 -0.07
CA THR A 63 4.06 5.75 -0.12
C THR A 63 3.28 6.94 0.42
N GLN A 64 2.38 7.47 -0.39
CA GLN A 64 1.62 8.68 -0.06
C GLN A 64 0.16 8.52 -0.46
N LEU A 65 -0.74 8.90 0.43
CA LEU A 65 -2.19 8.96 0.24
C LEU A 65 -2.62 10.40 -0.09
N ARG A 66 -3.75 10.54 -0.77
CA ARG A 66 -4.46 11.82 -0.91
C ARG A 66 -5.96 11.57 -1.00
N LEU A 67 -6.75 12.55 -0.61
CA LEU A 67 -8.19 12.55 -0.86
C LEU A 67 -8.50 12.46 -2.37
N PRO A 68 -9.51 11.68 -2.79
CA PRO A 68 -10.54 11.05 -1.95
C PRO A 68 -10.22 9.61 -1.50
N GLY A 69 -8.96 9.18 -1.50
CA GLY A 69 -8.57 7.80 -1.13
C GLY A 69 -7.68 7.14 -2.17
N TYR A 70 -6.79 7.92 -2.80
CA TYR A 70 -5.88 7.42 -3.80
C TYR A 70 -4.46 7.30 -3.20
N LEU A 71 -3.75 6.25 -3.57
CA LEU A 71 -2.39 5.92 -3.13
C LEU A 71 -1.41 6.14 -4.27
N ARG A 72 -0.23 6.70 -3.96
CA ARG A 72 0.93 6.76 -4.85
C ARG A 72 2.09 6.04 -4.20
N VAL A 73 2.71 5.14 -4.95
CA VAL A 73 3.92 4.42 -4.55
C VAL A 73 5.03 4.71 -5.56
N ASN A 74 6.07 5.40 -5.11
CA ASN A 74 7.16 5.85 -5.96
C ASN A 74 8.55 5.57 -5.33
N PRO A 75 9.43 4.79 -5.97
CA PRO A 75 9.20 4.00 -7.19
C PRO A 75 8.64 2.60 -6.89
N PHE A 76 7.76 2.08 -7.75
CA PHE A 76 7.25 0.71 -7.73
C PHE A 76 6.62 0.30 -9.07
N PRO A 77 6.79 -0.94 -9.56
CA PRO A 77 7.65 -2.01 -9.03
C PRO A 77 9.13 -1.86 -9.42
N SER A 78 9.46 -0.90 -10.28
CA SER A 78 10.80 -0.64 -10.81
C SER A 78 11.16 0.85 -10.66
N PRO A 79 12.46 1.24 -10.58
CA PRO A 79 12.88 2.62 -10.32
C PRO A 79 12.28 3.71 -11.23
N SER A 80 11.89 3.36 -12.46
CA SER A 80 11.32 4.30 -13.43
C SER A 80 9.79 4.22 -13.52
N ILE A 81 9.13 3.52 -12.59
CA ILE A 81 7.68 3.31 -12.59
C ILE A 81 7.11 3.88 -11.30
N VAL A 82 6.01 4.63 -11.46
CA VAL A 82 5.17 5.08 -10.35
C VAL A 82 3.89 4.26 -10.39
N HIS A 83 3.51 3.72 -9.24
CA HIS A 83 2.29 2.95 -9.10
C HIS A 83 1.22 3.78 -8.39
N PHE A 84 -0.01 3.66 -8.86
CA PHE A 84 -1.18 4.32 -8.28
C PHE A 84 -2.25 3.29 -7.98
N GLU A 85 -2.90 3.47 -6.83
CA GLU A 85 -4.04 2.66 -6.42
C GLU A 85 -5.19 3.57 -6.01
N TRP A 86 -6.42 3.11 -6.22
CA TRP A 86 -7.60 3.85 -5.78
C TRP A 86 -8.68 2.89 -5.31
N TYR A 87 -9.18 3.13 -4.09
CA TYR A 87 -10.24 2.36 -3.44
C TYR A 87 -11.54 3.15 -3.54
N VAL A 88 -12.27 2.98 -4.64
CA VAL A 88 -13.50 3.75 -4.90
C VAL A 88 -14.69 3.03 -4.26
N PRO A 89 -15.37 3.61 -3.26
CA PRO A 89 -16.53 2.97 -2.63
C PRO A 89 -17.65 2.76 -3.65
N VAL A 90 -18.23 1.56 -3.66
CA VAL A 90 -19.39 1.17 -4.49
C VAL A 90 -20.65 1.04 -3.65
N ASP A 91 -20.49 0.59 -2.42
CA ASP A 91 -21.50 0.58 -1.37
C ASP A 91 -20.80 0.62 0.00
N GLU A 92 -21.50 0.26 1.07
CA GLU A 92 -20.98 0.29 2.45
C GLU A 92 -19.93 -0.80 2.71
N SER A 93 -19.96 -1.93 1.98
CA SER A 93 -19.08 -3.09 2.19
C SER A 93 -18.20 -3.43 0.97
N HIS A 94 -18.36 -2.71 -0.14
CA HIS A 94 -17.60 -2.95 -1.37
C HIS A 94 -16.91 -1.70 -1.90
N HIS A 95 -15.71 -1.90 -2.44
CA HIS A 95 -14.98 -0.90 -3.20
C HIS A 95 -14.47 -1.48 -4.52
N ARG A 96 -14.38 -0.63 -5.55
CA ARG A 96 -13.64 -0.92 -6.78
C ARG A 96 -12.17 -0.61 -6.54
N TYR A 97 -11.35 -1.63 -6.67
CA TYR A 97 -9.91 -1.52 -6.54
C TYR A 97 -9.26 -1.28 -7.90
N PHE A 98 -8.88 -0.02 -8.15
CA PHE A 98 -8.19 0.36 -9.38
C PHE A 98 -6.68 0.40 -9.15
N GLN A 99 -5.93 -0.17 -10.09
CA GLN A 99 -4.46 -0.20 -10.04
C GLN A 99 -3.89 0.25 -11.39
N PHE A 100 -2.93 1.17 -11.36
CA PHE A 100 -2.30 1.70 -12.57
C PHE A 100 -0.81 1.88 -12.37
N SER A 101 -0.02 1.56 -13.40
CA SER A 101 1.42 1.78 -13.41
C SER A 101 1.78 2.78 -14.50
N VAL A 102 2.50 3.84 -14.13
CA VAL A 102 2.87 4.94 -15.02
C VAL A 102 4.39 4.98 -15.19
N ARG A 103 4.82 5.10 -16.43
CA ARG A 103 6.22 5.33 -16.81
C ARG A 103 6.28 6.39 -17.89
N TRP A 104 7.07 7.42 -17.68
CA TRP A 104 7.34 8.47 -18.67
C TRP A 104 8.33 7.92 -19.70
N THR A 105 7.85 7.58 -20.89
CA THR A 105 8.65 7.01 -21.99
C THR A 105 7.90 7.14 -23.32
N SER A 106 8.61 7.11 -24.45
CA SER A 106 8.04 7.23 -25.80
C SER A 106 8.69 6.23 -26.77
N GLY A 107 8.12 6.12 -27.98
CA GLY A 107 8.67 5.29 -29.06
C GLY A 107 8.80 3.80 -28.71
N LEU A 108 9.92 3.20 -29.10
CA LEU A 108 10.20 1.77 -28.88
C LEU A 108 10.25 1.41 -27.39
N ALA A 109 10.72 2.33 -26.54
CA ALA A 109 10.77 2.10 -25.10
C ALA A 109 9.37 2.01 -24.47
N ALA A 110 8.40 2.78 -24.98
CA ALA A 110 6.99 2.65 -24.58
C ALA A 110 6.40 1.29 -25.01
N TRP A 111 6.74 0.82 -26.21
CA TRP A 111 6.33 -0.51 -26.68
C TRP A 111 6.91 -1.64 -25.81
N ARG A 112 8.21 -1.57 -25.50
CA ARG A 112 8.86 -2.52 -24.59
C ARG A 112 8.22 -2.50 -23.19
N PHE A 113 7.86 -1.32 -22.68
CA PHE A 113 7.17 -1.20 -21.40
C PHE A 113 5.79 -1.86 -21.45
N ARG A 114 5.00 -1.63 -22.50
CA ARG A 114 3.68 -2.27 -22.66
C ARG A 114 3.79 -3.79 -22.71
N LEU A 115 4.74 -4.32 -23.48
CA LEU A 115 4.97 -5.76 -23.55
C LEU A 115 5.40 -6.33 -22.20
N ALA A 116 6.39 -5.72 -21.55
CA ALA A 116 6.84 -6.15 -20.21
C ALA A 116 5.72 -6.04 -19.17
N TYR A 117 4.84 -5.04 -19.29
CA TYR A 117 3.69 -4.89 -18.42
C TYR A 117 2.74 -6.08 -18.55
N TRP A 118 2.33 -6.42 -19.77
CA TRP A 118 1.41 -7.52 -20.01
C TRP A 118 1.99 -8.90 -19.65
N LEU A 119 3.25 -9.14 -20.02
CA LEU A 119 3.88 -10.45 -19.86
C LEU A 119 4.35 -10.72 -18.43
N TRP A 120 4.69 -9.67 -17.68
CA TRP A 120 5.37 -9.85 -16.39
C TRP A 120 4.80 -8.97 -15.29
N TRP A 121 4.83 -7.64 -15.46
CA TRP A 121 4.51 -6.74 -14.33
C TRP A 121 3.08 -6.84 -13.86
N ARG A 122 2.11 -7.03 -14.77
CA ARG A 122 0.71 -7.19 -14.40
C ARG A 122 0.51 -8.41 -13.50
N TRP A 123 1.09 -9.54 -13.86
CA TRP A 123 0.98 -10.75 -13.04
C TRP A 123 1.72 -10.60 -11.71
N LEU A 124 2.97 -10.10 -11.73
CA LEU A 124 3.78 -10.03 -10.52
C LEU A 124 3.28 -8.97 -9.52
N ALA A 125 2.96 -7.76 -9.99
CA ALA A 125 2.51 -6.68 -9.12
C ALA A 125 1.01 -6.82 -8.82
N HIS A 126 0.17 -6.80 -9.85
CA HIS A 126 -1.28 -6.69 -9.63
C HIS A 126 -1.94 -7.99 -9.14
N VAL A 127 -1.43 -9.16 -9.54
CA VAL A 127 -2.00 -10.45 -9.13
C VAL A 127 -1.31 -10.98 -7.89
N GLN A 128 0.00 -11.17 -7.93
CA GLN A 128 0.73 -11.82 -6.82
C GLN A 128 0.91 -10.90 -5.62
N PHE A 129 1.36 -9.66 -5.81
CA PHE A 129 1.61 -8.73 -4.70
C PHE A 129 0.30 -8.15 -4.16
N ASN A 130 -0.44 -7.41 -4.99
CA ASN A 130 -1.67 -6.74 -4.56
C ASN A 130 -2.82 -7.73 -4.27
N GLY A 131 -2.74 -8.99 -4.73
CA GLY A 131 -3.67 -10.04 -4.33
C GLY A 131 -3.56 -10.43 -2.84
N GLN A 132 -2.37 -10.32 -2.26
CA GLN A 132 -2.15 -10.51 -0.83
C GLN A 132 -2.80 -9.37 -0.04
N ASP A 133 -2.66 -8.13 -0.53
CA ASP A 133 -3.30 -6.96 0.09
C ASP A 133 -4.83 -7.08 0.06
N ALA A 134 -5.40 -7.47 -1.08
CA ALA A 134 -6.84 -7.70 -1.22
C ALA A 134 -7.35 -8.81 -0.27
N TRP A 135 -6.55 -9.85 -0.05
CA TRP A 135 -6.88 -10.89 0.93
C TRP A 135 -6.82 -10.38 2.37
N MET A 136 -5.80 -9.60 2.72
CA MET A 136 -5.67 -8.99 4.05
C MET A 136 -6.85 -8.05 4.36
N VAL A 137 -7.27 -7.22 3.38
CA VAL A 137 -8.45 -6.34 3.54
C VAL A 137 -9.71 -7.15 3.87
N ARG A 138 -9.93 -8.29 3.20
CA ARG A 138 -11.07 -9.16 3.48
C ARG A 138 -11.04 -9.76 4.89
N LEU A 139 -9.84 -10.07 5.40
CA LEU A 139 -9.69 -10.60 6.76
C LEU A 139 -9.91 -9.53 7.84
N MET A 140 -9.63 -8.26 7.54
CA MET A 140 -9.87 -7.16 8.47
C MET A 140 -11.35 -6.73 8.51
N GLU A 141 -12.12 -7.00 7.46
CA GLU A 141 -13.51 -6.53 7.34
C GLU A 141 -14.38 -6.85 8.57
N PRO A 142 -14.50 -8.12 9.04
CA PRO A 142 -15.39 -8.45 10.17
C PRO A 142 -15.00 -7.70 11.45
N PHE A 143 -13.71 -7.49 11.68
CA PHE A 143 -13.22 -6.77 12.85
C PHE A 143 -13.73 -5.31 12.87
N TYR A 144 -13.73 -4.63 11.72
CA TYR A 144 -14.18 -3.24 11.63
C TYR A 144 -15.69 -3.06 11.44
N SER A 145 -16.36 -4.00 10.74
CA SER A 145 -17.79 -3.90 10.44
C SER A 145 -18.68 -4.40 11.58
N GLU A 146 -18.27 -5.46 12.28
CA GLU A 146 -19.13 -6.17 13.24
C GLU A 146 -18.59 -6.10 14.68
N GLU A 147 -17.27 -6.15 14.86
CA GLU A 147 -16.67 -6.35 16.19
C GLU A 147 -16.25 -5.07 16.94
N GLY A 148 -16.62 -3.88 16.43
CA GLY A 148 -16.24 -2.60 17.03
C GLY A 148 -14.74 -2.29 16.91
N GLY A 149 -14.13 -2.66 15.79
CA GLY A 149 -12.69 -2.55 15.57
C GLY A 149 -12.13 -1.14 15.76
N TRP A 150 -12.90 -0.10 15.41
CA TRP A 150 -12.53 1.30 15.60
C TRP A 150 -12.26 1.69 17.07
N GLN A 151 -12.89 1.01 18.03
CA GLN A 151 -12.65 1.23 19.46
C GLN A 151 -11.63 0.27 20.07
N ARG A 152 -11.41 -0.89 19.43
CA ARG A 152 -10.62 -2.01 19.97
C ARG A 152 -9.23 -2.15 19.36
N GLU A 153 -8.96 -1.51 18.23
CA GLU A 153 -7.67 -1.60 17.55
C GLU A 153 -6.52 -1.16 18.47
N ARG A 154 -5.39 -1.87 18.37
CA ARG A 154 -4.15 -1.56 19.09
C ARG A 154 -3.07 -1.21 18.08
N LEU A 155 -2.95 0.07 17.80
CA LEU A 155 -1.98 0.60 16.85
C LEU A 155 -0.57 0.54 17.44
N PHE A 156 0.42 0.31 16.58
CA PHE A 156 1.84 0.37 16.91
C PHE A 156 2.53 1.53 16.19
N ARG A 157 3.83 1.74 16.47
CA ARG A 157 4.61 2.90 16.00
C ARG A 157 4.46 3.21 14.48
N PRO A 158 4.44 2.24 13.56
CA PRO A 158 4.28 2.53 12.12
C PRO A 158 2.91 3.10 11.73
N ASP A 159 1.89 2.90 12.56
CA ASP A 159 0.51 3.30 12.25
C ASP A 159 0.27 4.81 12.43
N VAL A 160 1.31 5.57 12.78
CA VAL A 160 1.25 7.04 12.80
C VAL A 160 0.89 7.63 11.43
N GLY A 161 1.28 6.97 10.34
CA GLY A 161 0.86 7.36 8.99
C GLY A 161 -0.65 7.15 8.76
N LEU A 162 -1.21 6.09 9.34
CA LEU A 162 -2.64 5.76 9.27
C LEU A 162 -3.47 6.75 10.09
N THR A 163 -3.04 7.09 11.31
CA THR A 163 -3.74 8.08 12.15
C THR A 163 -3.67 9.47 11.52
N ALA A 164 -2.52 9.89 10.99
CA ALA A 164 -2.39 11.14 10.26
C ALA A 164 -3.31 11.21 9.02
N TRP A 165 -3.46 10.09 8.29
CA TRP A 165 -4.41 10.00 7.20
C TRP A 165 -5.86 10.16 7.66
N ARG A 166 -6.27 9.48 8.74
CA ARG A 166 -7.62 9.60 9.29
C ARG A 166 -7.94 11.03 9.73
N THR A 167 -7.02 11.70 10.43
CA THR A 167 -7.16 13.12 10.80
C THR A 167 -7.26 14.00 9.55
N HIS A 168 -6.39 13.80 8.56
CA HIS A 168 -6.43 14.57 7.32
C HIS A 168 -7.76 14.43 6.56
N CYS A 169 -8.31 13.20 6.50
CA CYS A 169 -9.63 12.95 5.93
C CYS A 169 -10.73 13.67 6.71
N HIS A 170 -10.72 13.58 8.04
CA HIS A 170 -11.70 14.24 8.89
C HIS A 170 -11.73 15.76 8.67
N GLU A 171 -10.55 16.39 8.56
CA GLU A 171 -10.41 17.84 8.42
C GLU A 171 -10.69 18.36 7.00
N ARG A 172 -10.36 17.58 5.96
CA ARG A 172 -10.29 18.08 4.58
C ARG A 172 -11.20 17.36 3.58
N ALA A 173 -11.87 16.30 3.99
CA ALA A 173 -12.91 15.71 3.14
C ALA A 173 -13.96 16.78 2.84
N ARG A 174 -14.38 16.85 1.57
CA ARG A 174 -15.35 17.86 1.14
C ARG A 174 -16.69 17.64 1.83
N GLU A 175 -17.14 16.39 1.82
CA GLU A 175 -18.43 15.97 2.37
C GLU A 175 -18.37 14.48 2.75
N VAL A 176 -19.29 14.06 3.62
CA VAL A 176 -19.57 12.66 3.93
C VAL A 176 -20.80 12.23 3.14
N GLN A 177 -20.64 11.22 2.27
CA GLN A 177 -21.77 10.65 1.53
C GLN A 177 -22.80 10.06 2.51
N LYS A 178 -24.05 10.51 2.42
CA LYS A 178 -25.16 10.03 3.25
C LYS A 178 -26.06 9.09 2.44
N GLY A 179 -26.02 7.80 2.77
CA GLY A 179 -26.87 6.76 2.19
C GLY A 179 -26.61 6.50 0.69
N TRP A 180 -27.02 5.32 0.26
CA TRP A 180 -27.10 4.94 -1.16
C TRP A 180 -28.56 5.03 -1.59
N THR A 181 -28.87 5.89 -2.56
CA THR A 181 -30.23 5.92 -3.11
C THR A 181 -30.50 4.62 -3.89
N ARG A 182 -31.77 4.18 -3.93
CA ARG A 182 -32.22 2.94 -4.58
C ARG A 182 -31.82 2.82 -6.07
N LEU A 183 -31.49 3.94 -6.72
CA LEU A 183 -30.95 4.01 -8.08
C LEU A 183 -29.46 3.67 -8.17
N GLN A 184 -28.66 4.04 -7.17
CA GLN A 184 -27.22 3.73 -7.12
C GLN A 184 -26.99 2.24 -6.82
N GLN A 185 -27.85 1.61 -6.01
CA GLN A 185 -27.80 0.17 -5.75
C GLN A 185 -28.09 -0.68 -7.00
N LYS A 186 -29.02 -0.25 -7.87
CA LYS A 186 -29.35 -0.98 -9.12
C LYS A 186 -28.27 -0.86 -10.20
N GLY A 187 -27.48 0.21 -10.20
CA GLY A 187 -26.37 0.41 -11.15
C GLY A 187 -25.12 -0.43 -10.87
N GLY A 188 -24.97 -0.97 -9.64
CA GLY A 188 -23.85 -1.83 -9.25
C GLY A 188 -24.04 -3.32 -9.57
N ALA A 189 -25.28 -3.81 -9.52
CA ALA A 189 -25.60 -5.23 -9.69
C ALA A 189 -25.95 -5.65 -11.13
N GLY A 190 -26.08 -4.69 -12.06
CA GLY A 190 -26.58 -4.95 -13.41
C GLY A 190 -25.56 -4.62 -14.51
N ARG A 191 -25.10 -5.67 -15.20
CA ARG A 191 -24.20 -5.71 -16.38
C ARG A 191 -22.72 -5.72 -16.03
N PHE A 192 -22.15 -6.91 -15.91
CA PHE A 192 -20.99 -7.31 -16.72
C PHE A 192 -20.98 -8.84 -16.81
N LEU A 193 -21.69 -9.36 -17.82
CA LEU A 193 -21.43 -10.69 -18.34
C LEU A 193 -20.04 -10.70 -18.95
N SER A 194 -19.33 -11.81 -18.72
CA SER A 194 -18.02 -12.14 -19.26
C SER A 194 -17.87 -11.79 -20.74
N ARG A 195 -16.82 -11.04 -21.08
CA ARG A 195 -16.02 -11.20 -22.30
C ARG A 195 -14.57 -10.89 -21.99
#